data_AF-A0A3B8R5I6-F1
#
_entry.id   AF-A0A3B8R5I6-F1
#
_cell.length_a   1.000
_cell.length_b   1.000
_cell.length_c   1.000
_cell.angle_alpha   90.00
_cell.angle_beta   90.00
_cell.angle_gamma   90.00
#
_symmetry.space_group_name_H-M   'P 1'
#
loop_
_entity.id
_entity.type
_entity.pdbx_description
1 polymer ?
#
loop_
_entity_poly.entity_id
_entity_poly.type
_entity_poly.pdbx_seq_one_letter_code
_entity_poly.pdbx_strand_id
1 'polypeptide(L)' 'MKLITISWRDIPSQVLVKAGRTKAKVQLSHRFQAAIDRAAMRAGKGGSEAYLDAWQRVS' A
#
# COMPACT_ATOMS: atom_id res chain seq x y z
N MET A 1 -10.26 -18.47 0.38
CA MET A 1 -8.93 -17.79 0.36
C MET A 1 -9.19 -16.31 0.16
N LYS A 2 -8.52 -15.42 0.89
CA LYS A 2 -8.76 -13.97 0.83
C LYS A 2 -7.46 -13.23 0.53
N LEU A 3 -7.46 -12.45 -0.54
CA LEU A 3 -6.32 -11.64 -0.99
C LEU A 3 -6.58 -10.18 -0.61
N ILE A 4 -5.72 -9.64 0.24
CA ILE A 4 -5.80 -8.27 0.71
C ILE A 4 -4.64 -7.49 0.10
N THR A 5 -4.93 -6.45 -0.65
CA THR A 5 -3.93 -5.51 -1.18
C THR A 5 -4.01 -4.21 -0.40
N ILE A 6 -2.86 -3.78 0.11
CA ILE A 6 -2.68 -2.47 0.74
C ILE A 6 -2.05 -1.57 -0.31
N SER A 7 -2.75 -0.52 -0.69
CA SER A 7 -2.30 0.47 -1.67
C SER A 7 -2.36 1.87 -1.09
N TRP A 8 -1.46 2.73 -1.56
CA TRP A 8 -1.60 4.16 -1.39
C TRP A 8 -2.21 4.70 -2.66
N ARG A 9 -3.44 5.21 -2.58
CA ARG A 9 -4.30 5.46 -3.76
C ARG A 9 -4.30 4.23 -4.69
N ASP A 10 -3.81 4.41 -5.91
CA ASP A 10 -3.70 3.44 -7.00
C ASP A 10 -2.38 2.65 -7.02
N ILE A 11 -1.43 2.93 -6.13
CA ILE A 11 -0.11 2.28 -6.10
C ILE A 11 -0.04 1.24 -4.97
N PRO A 12 0.15 -0.06 -5.27
CA PRO A 12 0.19 -1.09 -4.25
C PRO A 12 1.52 -1.07 -3.48
N SER A 13 1.47 -1.33 -2.18
CA SER A 13 2.64 -1.40 -1.29
C SER A 13 2.85 -2.80 -0.73
N GLN A 14 1.78 -3.44 -0.27
CA GLN A 14 1.86 -4.74 0.40
C GLN A 14 0.68 -5.62 0.01
N VAL A 15 0.90 -6.93 -0.01
CA VAL A 15 -0.12 -7.94 -0.25
C VAL A 15 -0.16 -8.90 0.93
N LEU A 16 -1.36 -9.18 1.44
CA LEU A 16 -1.62 -10.15 2.48
C LEU A 16 -2.55 -11.23 1.95
N VAL A 17 -2.19 -12.49 2.13
CA VAL A 17 -3.06 -13.63 1.82
C VAL A 17 -3.49 -14.27 3.14
N LYS A 18 -4.78 -14.54 3.26
CA LYS A 18 -5.36 -15.33 4.35
C LYS A 18 -6.01 -16.59 3.77
N ALA A 19 -5.54 -17.75 4.20
CA ALA A 19 -6.07 -19.05 3.83
C ALA A 19 -6.30 -19.89 5.09
N GLY A 20 -7.53 -19.91 5.59
CA GLY A 20 -7.87 -20.57 6.85
C GLY A 20 -7.10 -19.96 8.02
N ARG A 21 -6.27 -20.77 8.69
CA ARG A 21 -5.38 -20.35 9.79
C ARG A 21 -4.04 -19.79 9.31
N THR A 22 -3.72 -19.92 8.03
CA THR A 22 -2.45 -19.46 7.45
C THR A 22 -2.58 -18.02 6.98
N LYS A 23 -1.59 -17.20 7.34
CA LYS A 23 -1.43 -15.81 6.86
C LYS A 23 -0.05 -15.63 6.25
N ALA A 24 0.01 -15.03 5.07
CA ALA A 24 1.25 -14.59 4.44
C ALA A 24 1.17 -13.09 4.17
N LYS A 25 2.27 -12.37 4.38
CA LYS A 25 2.40 -10.94 4.08
C LYS A 25 3.66 -10.76 3.26
N VAL A 26 3.53 -10.09 2.12
CA VAL A 26 4.65 -9.76 1.24
C VAL A 26 4.64 -8.26 1.00
N GLN A 27 5.78 -7.62 1.26
CA GLN A 27 6.01 -6.25 0.85
C GLN A 27 6.50 -6.25 -0.59
N LEU A 28 5.93 -5.36 -1.41
CA LEU A 28 6.35 -5.24 -2.79
C LEU A 28 7.73 -4.58 -2.88
N SER A 29 8.35 -4.71 -4.06
CA SER A 29 9.66 -4.14 -4.35
C SER A 29 9.72 -2.65 -4.01
N HIS A 30 10.90 -2.18 -3.60
CA HIS A 30 11.19 -0.78 -3.27
C HIS A 30 10.73 0.22 -4.34
N ARG A 31 10.66 -0.19 -5.63
CA ARG A 31 10.14 0.66 -6.71
C ARG A 31 8.72 1.18 -6.47
N PHE A 32 7.89 0.42 -5.76
CA PHE A 32 6.53 0.82 -5.42
C PHE A 32 6.53 1.89 -4.33
N GLN A 33 7.38 1.75 -3.32
CA GLN A 33 7.55 2.78 -2.29
C GLN A 33 8.04 4.09 -2.91
N ALA A 34 9.06 4.03 -3.77
CA ALA A 34 9.54 5.20 -4.50
C ALA A 34 8.46 5.83 -5.42
N ALA A 35 7.54 5.05 -5.97
CA ALA A 35 6.42 5.57 -6.74
C ALA A 35 5.40 6.29 -5.83
N ILE A 36 5.09 5.73 -4.67
CA ILE A 36 4.23 6.34 -3.64
C ILE A 36 4.82 7.67 -3.18
N ASP A 37 6.12 7.69 -2.84
CA ASP A 37 6.79 8.90 -2.36
C ASP A 37 6.77 10.00 -3.43
N ARG A 38 7.08 9.66 -4.70
CA ARG A 38 6.99 10.61 -5.81
C ARG A 38 5.57 11.12 -6.04
N ALA A 39 4.56 10.25 -5.95
CA ALA A 39 3.16 10.63 -6.11
C ALA A 39 2.67 11.53 -4.96
N ALA A 40 3.08 11.23 -3.73
CA ALA A 40 2.80 12.05 -2.55
C ALA A 40 3.45 13.43 -2.66
N MET A 41 4.73 13.48 -3.02
CA MET A 41 5.45 14.75 -3.26
C MET A 41 4.78 15.56 -4.38
N ARG A 42 4.42 14.92 -5.50
CA ARG A 42 3.72 15.58 -6.62
C ARG A 42 2.34 16.09 -6.25
N ALA A 43 1.63 15.39 -5.36
CA ALA A 43 0.31 15.79 -4.89
C ALA A 43 0.36 16.89 -3.81
N GLY A 44 1.54 17.40 -3.44
CA GLY A 44 1.71 18.32 -2.30
C GLY A 44 1.40 17.65 -0.95
N LYS A 45 1.29 16.32 -0.94
CA LYS A 45 0.98 15.49 0.23
C LYS A 45 2.24 14.92 0.87
N GLY A 46 3.37 15.62 0.72
CA GLY A 46 4.61 15.29 1.42
C GLY A 46 4.51 15.49 2.93
N GLY A 47 3.48 16.20 3.39
CA GLY A 47 3.10 16.29 4.81
C GLY A 47 2.40 15.01 5.27
N SER A 48 2.89 14.45 6.37
CA SER A 48 2.58 13.11 6.88
C SER A 48 1.09 12.77 6.99
N GLU A 49 0.21 13.73 7.30
CA GLU A 49 -1.23 13.46 7.46
C GLU A 49 -1.89 13.07 6.13
N ALA A 50 -1.68 13.87 5.08
CA ALA A 50 -2.26 13.60 3.77
C ALA A 50 -1.68 12.34 3.11
N TYR A 51 -0.47 11.95 3.51
CA TYR A 51 0.16 10.69 3.15
C TYR A 51 -0.52 9.50 3.83
N LEU A 52 -0.90 9.61 5.10
CA LEU A 52 -1.55 8.53 5.85
C LEU A 52 -3.02 8.33 5.45
N ASP A 53 -3.73 9.41 5.10
CA ASP A 53 -5.15 9.35 4.75
C ASP A 53 -5.44 8.64 3.42
N ALA A 54 -4.44 8.54 2.53
CA ALA A 54 -4.63 7.98 1.20
C ALA A 54 -4.41 6.46 1.14
N TRP A 55 -4.13 5.82 2.28
CA TRP A 55 -3.99 4.37 2.35
C TRP A 55 -5.34 3.68 2.25
N GLN A 56 -5.42 2.73 1.34
CA GLN A 56 -6.59 1.91 1.08
C GLN A 56 -6.24 0.44 1.24
N ARG A 57 -7.20 -0.30 1.78
CA ARG A 57 -7.12 -1.74 1.95
C ARG A 57 -8.26 -2.39 1.18
N VAL A 58 -7.92 -3.08 0.11
CA VAL A 58 -8.85 -3.82 -0.73
C VAL A 58 -8.69 -5.30 -0.41
N SER A 59 -9.79 -6.07 -0.30
CA SER A 59 -9.77 -7.43 0.24
C SER A 59 -10.75 -8.38 -0.41
#